data_AF-A0A8I6G2W5-F1
#
_entry.id   AF-A0A8I6G2W5-F1
#
_cell.length_a   1.000
_cell.length_b   1.000
_cell.length_c   1.000
_cell.angle_alpha   90.00
_cell.angle_beta   90.00
_cell.angle_gamma   90.00
#
_symmetry.space_group_name_H-M   'P 1'
#
loop_
_entity.id
_entity.type
_entity.pdbx_description
1 polymer ?
#
loop_
_entity_poly.entity_id
_entity_poly.type
_entity_poly.pdbx_seq_one_letter_code
_entity_poly.pdbx_strand_id
1 'polypeptide(L)'
;MSKNTVWSARFRKVDVDEYDENKFVDEEDGGDGQAGPDEGEVDSCLRQGNMTAALSAMLLQWHEKALAAGGVGSIVRVLAARKTL
;
A
#
# COMPACT_ATOMS: atom_id res chain seq x y z
N MET A 1 -16.10 36.90 -28.31
CA MET A 1 -16.89 35.72 -27.89
C MET A 1 -15.93 34.55 -27.70
N SER A 2 -15.47 34.33 -26.47
CA SER A 2 -14.43 33.36 -26.18
C SER A 2 -15.00 31.94 -26.24
N LYS A 3 -14.63 31.20 -27.28
CA LYS A 3 -14.97 29.78 -27.49
C LYS A 3 -14.24 28.92 -26.45
N ASN A 4 -14.74 28.87 -25.22
CA ASN A 4 -14.20 27.99 -24.18
C ASN A 4 -15.34 27.29 -23.43
N THR A 5 -16.09 26.40 -24.10
CA THR A 5 -17.30 25.82 -23.47
C THR A 5 -17.58 24.33 -23.69
N VAL A 6 -16.70 23.53 -24.29
CA VAL A 6 -16.94 22.06 -24.34
C VAL A 6 -15.71 21.24 -23.95
N TRP A 7 -14.51 21.58 -24.44
CA TRP A 7 -13.31 20.78 -24.15
C TRP A 7 -12.89 20.84 -22.67
N SER A 8 -13.16 21.95 -21.97
CA SER A 8 -12.77 22.13 -20.56
C SER A 8 -13.44 21.09 -19.63
N ALA A 9 -14.63 20.57 -19.98
CA ALA A 9 -15.32 19.59 -19.13
C ALA A 9 -14.67 18.21 -19.11
N ARG A 10 -13.89 17.83 -20.13
CA ARG A 10 -13.26 16.50 -20.20
C ARG A 10 -12.17 16.31 -19.14
N PHE A 11 -11.46 17.38 -18.78
CA PHE A 11 -10.45 17.38 -17.73
C PHE A 11 -11.04 17.54 -16.32
N ARG A 12 -12.32 17.91 -16.19
CA ARG A 12 -13.01 18.04 -14.89
C ARG A 12 -13.53 16.72 -14.32
N LYS A 13 -13.31 15.60 -15.00
CA LYS A 13 -13.75 14.27 -14.52
C LYS A 13 -12.83 13.67 -13.47
N VAL A 14 -11.60 14.17 -13.34
CA VAL A 14 -10.68 13.71 -12.31
C VAL A 14 -11.02 14.47 -11.03
N ASP A 15 -11.66 13.78 -10.09
CA ASP A 15 -11.86 14.28 -8.74
C ASP A 15 -10.52 14.23 -8.00
N VAL A 16 -9.88 15.39 -7.83
CA VAL A 16 -8.58 15.49 -7.17
C VAL A 16 -8.74 15.32 -5.65
N ASP A 17 -9.89 15.69 -5.09
CA ASP A 17 -10.18 15.59 -3.66
C ASP A 17 -10.35 14.12 -3.23
N GLU A 18 -10.64 13.21 -4.16
CA GLU A 18 -10.63 11.76 -3.92
C GLU A 18 -9.26 11.26 -3.45
N TYR A 19 -8.17 11.89 -3.90
CA TYR A 19 -6.79 11.54 -3.56
C TYR A 19 -6.20 12.42 -2.44
N ASP A 20 -7.02 13.21 -1.74
CA ASP A 20 -6.54 14.06 -0.64
C ASP A 20 -5.99 13.20 0.51
N GLU A 21 -4.74 13.44 0.87
CA GLU A 21 -4.05 12.79 1.98
C GLU A 21 -4.74 13.02 3.33
N ASN A 22 -5.46 14.13 3.48
CA ASN A 22 -6.18 14.47 4.72
C ASN A 22 -7.48 13.67 4.90
N LYS A 23 -7.99 13.04 3.83
CA LYS A 23 -9.17 12.16 3.91
C LYS A 23 -8.83 10.78 4.48
N PHE A 24 -7.57 10.36 4.37
CA PHE A 24 -7.11 9.11 4.96
C PHE A 24 -6.92 9.32 6.47
N VAL A 25 -7.85 8.81 7.26
CA VAL A 25 -7.71 8.69 8.71
C VAL A 25 -6.96 7.38 8.97
N ASP A 26 -5.78 7.46 9.58
CA ASP A 26 -5.10 6.26 10.08
C ASP A 26 -5.98 5.65 11.17
N GLU A 27 -6.51 4.45 10.91
CA GLU A 27 -7.24 3.69 11.92
C GLU A 27 -6.21 3.17 12.93
N GLU A 28 -6.20 3.75 14.12
CA GLU A 28 -5.35 3.32 15.24
C GLU A 28 -5.93 2.01 15.79
N ASP A 29 -5.76 0.90 15.08
CA ASP A 29 -6.27 -0.39 15.54
C ASP A 29 -5.31 -0.99 16.58
N GLY A 30 -5.71 -0.85 17.85
CA GLY A 30 -5.14 -1.58 18.98
C GLY A 30 -5.48 -3.07 18.88
N GLY A 31 -4.60 -3.84 18.23
CA GLY A 31 -4.69 -5.29 18.15
C GLY A 31 -3.53 -5.99 18.87
N ASP A 32 -3.75 -6.27 20.16
CA ASP A 32 -2.95 -7.14 21.02
C ASP A 32 -2.91 -8.57 20.45
N GLY A 33 -1.72 -9.17 20.29
CA GLY A 33 -1.56 -10.60 19.93
C GLY A 33 -0.89 -10.90 18.59
N GLN A 34 0.33 -10.43 18.37
CA GLN A 34 1.09 -10.62 17.11
C GLN A 34 1.95 -11.88 17.13
N ALA A 35 1.61 -12.89 16.34
CA ALA A 35 2.54 -13.95 15.97
C ALA A 35 3.49 -13.42 14.88
N GLY A 36 4.79 -13.61 15.04
CA GLY A 36 5.79 -13.35 14.00
C GLY A 36 5.58 -14.23 12.76
N PRO A 37 6.39 -14.04 11.71
CA PRO A 37 6.38 -14.98 10.59
C PRO A 37 6.61 -16.41 11.10
N ASP A 38 6.03 -17.42 10.44
CA ASP A 38 6.26 -18.80 10.87
C ASP A 38 7.74 -19.14 10.68
N GLU A 39 8.47 -19.17 11.79
CA GLU A 39 9.92 -19.36 11.77
C GLU A 39 10.28 -20.72 11.16
N GLY A 40 9.39 -21.72 11.27
CA GLY A 40 9.58 -23.05 10.70
C GLY A 40 9.45 -23.09 9.18
N GLU A 41 8.48 -22.37 8.62
CA GLU A 41 8.29 -22.24 7.16
C GLU A 41 9.44 -21.45 6.54
N VAL A 42 9.86 -20.36 7.21
CA VAL A 42 10.98 -19.54 6.75
C VAL A 42 12.30 -20.33 6.83
N ASP A 43 12.58 -21.02 7.94
CA ASP A 43 13.77 -21.89 8.07
C ASP A 43 13.76 -23.01 7.03
N SER A 44 12.59 -23.63 6.79
CA SER A 44 12.45 -24.68 5.77
C SER A 44 12.75 -24.17 4.36
N CYS A 45 12.24 -22.99 3.98
CA CYS A 45 12.52 -22.38 2.67
C CYS A 45 14.00 -22.01 2.52
N LEU A 46 14.62 -21.49 3.58
CA LEU A 46 16.05 -21.15 3.59
C LEU A 46 16.92 -22.41 3.43
N ARG A 47 16.59 -23.50 4.14
CA ARG A 47 17.27 -24.80 4.00
C ARG A 47 17.15 -25.41 2.61
N GLN A 48 16.03 -25.18 1.93
CA GLN A 48 15.82 -25.62 0.55
C GLN A 48 16.56 -24.75 -0.48
N GLY A 49 17.23 -23.68 -0.06
CA GLY A 49 17.86 -22.71 -0.96
C GLY A 49 16.88 -21.82 -1.70
N ASN A 50 15.59 -21.87 -1.34
CA ASN A 50 14.53 -21.11 -2.01
C ASN A 50 14.35 -19.74 -1.33
N MET A 51 15.36 -18.88 -1.49
CA MET A 51 15.40 -17.55 -0.84
C MET A 51 14.23 -16.66 -1.26
N THR A 52 13.74 -16.79 -2.49
CA THR A 52 12.60 -16.03 -2.99
C THR A 52 11.31 -16.42 -2.29
N ALA A 53 11.10 -17.73 -2.03
CA ALA A 53 9.96 -18.21 -1.27
C ALA A 53 10.04 -17.78 0.21
N ALA A 54 11.21 -17.92 0.85
CA ALA A 54 11.43 -17.47 2.22
C ALA A 54 11.13 -15.97 2.39
N LEU A 55 11.64 -15.15 1.46
CA LEU A 55 11.37 -13.71 1.45
C LEU A 55 9.89 -13.42 1.18
N SER A 56 9.26 -14.13 0.25
CA SER A 56 7.84 -13.96 -0.06
C SER A 56 6.96 -14.28 1.14
N ALA A 57 7.19 -15.42 1.83
CA ALA A 57 6.44 -15.80 3.02
C ALA A 57 6.55 -14.72 4.11
N MET A 58 7.78 -14.26 4.37
CA MET A 58 8.01 -13.20 5.34
C MET A 58 7.32 -11.89 4.93
N LEU A 59 7.48 -11.46 3.68
CA LEU A 59 6.82 -10.26 3.17
C LEU A 59 5.30 -10.36 3.24
N LEU A 60 4.70 -11.48 2.82
CA LEU A 60 3.25 -11.72 2.88
C LEU A 60 2.72 -11.57 4.31
N GLN A 61 3.43 -12.10 5.30
CA GLN A 61 3.03 -11.95 6.70
C GLN A 61 3.25 -10.51 7.22
N TRP A 62 4.28 -9.80 6.74
CA TRP A 62 4.47 -8.38 7.06
C TRP A 62 3.50 -7.45 6.32
N HIS A 63 2.90 -7.87 5.20
CA HIS A 63 1.96 -7.05 4.44
C HIS A 63 0.72 -6.73 5.28
N GLU A 64 0.17 -7.71 5.99
CA GLU A 64 -0.96 -7.49 6.90
C GLU A 64 -0.58 -6.54 8.04
N LYS A 65 0.66 -6.67 8.57
CA LYS A 65 1.20 -5.82 9.64
C LYS A 65 1.45 -4.39 9.19
N ALA A 66 2.04 -4.19 8.02
CA ALA A 66 2.30 -2.88 7.44
C ALA A 66 1.00 -2.20 7.01
N LEU A 67 0.02 -2.98 6.54
CA LEU A 67 -1.32 -2.49 6.25
C LEU A 67 -2.05 -2.08 7.52
N ALA A 68 -1.93 -2.83 8.62
CA ALA A 68 -2.51 -2.46 9.90
C ALA A 68 -1.85 -1.19 10.49
N ALA A 69 -0.51 -1.11 10.49
CA ALA A 69 0.22 0.01 11.08
C ALA A 69 0.18 1.30 10.23
N GLY A 70 0.17 1.19 8.89
CA GLY A 70 0.22 2.33 7.98
C GLY A 70 -1.10 2.59 7.23
N GLY A 71 -2.13 1.79 7.48
CA GLY A 71 -3.38 1.81 6.73
C GLY A 71 -3.22 1.50 5.23
N VAL A 72 -4.35 1.40 4.52
CA VAL A 72 -4.39 1.33 3.05
C VAL A 72 -3.74 2.58 2.42
N GLY A 73 -3.81 3.73 3.10
CA GLY A 73 -3.24 5.00 2.65
C GLY A 73 -1.72 4.95 2.41
N SER A 74 -0.96 4.23 3.25
CA SER A 74 0.49 4.04 3.04
C SER A 74 0.80 3.34 1.71
N ILE A 75 0.04 2.29 1.36
CA ILE A 75 0.20 1.54 0.11
C ILE A 75 -0.13 2.43 -1.09
N VAL A 76 -1.25 3.15 -1.03
CA VAL A 76 -1.66 4.09 -2.09
C VAL A 76 -0.58 5.16 -2.30
N ARG A 77 -0.02 5.71 -1.21
CA ARG A 77 1.07 6.70 -1.28
C ARG A 77 2.31 6.15 -1.96
N VAL A 78 2.74 4.92 -1.64
CA VAL A 78 3.89 4.27 -2.29
C VAL A 78 3.62 3.97 -3.77
N LEU A 79 2.44 3.45 -4.11
CA LEU A 79 2.08 3.17 -5.51
C LEU A 79 1.90 4.45 -6.34
N ALA A 80 1.40 5.53 -5.73
CA ALA A 80 1.21 6.82 -6.37
C ALA A 80 2.50 7.67 -6.40
N ALA A 81 3.52 7.33 -5.61
CA ALA A 81 4.81 8.00 -5.62
C ALA A 81 5.48 7.82 -6.99
N ARG A 82 5.29 8.81 -7.87
CA ARG A 82 6.05 8.91 -9.12
C ARG A 82 7.44 9.37 -8.76
N LYS A 83 8.45 8.55 -9.04
CA LYS A 83 9.85 8.94 -8.94
C LYS A 83 10.09 10.09 -9.92
N THR A 84 10.04 11.34 -9.45
CA THR A 84 10.53 12.49 -10.20
C THR A 84 12.05 12.36 -10.19
N LEU A 85 12.61 11.95 -11.33
CA LEU A 85 14.06 11.86 -11.54
C LEU A 85 14.70 13.24 -11.51
#